data_AF-A0A7V4IDA3-F1
#
_entry.id   AF-A0A7V4IDA3-F1
#
_cell.length_a   1.000
_cell.length_b   1.000
_cell.length_c   1.000
_cell.angle_alpha   90.00
_cell.angle_beta   90.00
_cell.angle_gamma   90.00
#
_symmetry.space_group_name_H-M   'P 1'
#
loop_
_entity.id
_entity.type
_entity.pdbx_description
1 polymer ?
#
loop_
_entity_poly.entity_id
_entity_poly.type
_entity_poly.pdbx_seq_one_letter_code
_entity_poly.pdbx_strand_id
1 'polypeptide(L)'
;MPRVDCIPAAQRADAAAEFDDLLRDIFGPRASHRTHGVTDPHRRQLLRAGMDALVARLYDLTEAEFTHILAAFPLVDPATKQLTLTTYRTIEGQA
;
A
#
# COMPACT_ATOMS: atom_id res chain seq x y z
N MET A 1 -1.57 10.86 11.85
CA MET A 1 -1.14 9.81 10.90
C MET A 1 -2.40 9.10 10.42
N PRO A 2 -2.76 9.12 9.11
CA PRO A 2 -3.92 8.38 8.64
C PRO A 2 -3.69 6.89 8.92
N ARG A 3 -4.69 6.23 9.54
CA ARG A 3 -4.62 4.79 9.80
C ARG A 3 -4.54 4.05 8.46
N VAL A 4 -3.60 3.14 8.31
CA VAL A 4 -3.41 2.36 7.06
C VAL A 4 -4.67 1.54 6.73
N ASP A 5 -5.48 1.23 7.75
CA ASP A 5 -6.76 0.51 7.68
C ASP A 5 -7.84 1.23 6.85
N CYS A 6 -7.71 2.54 6.61
CA CYS A 6 -8.69 3.33 5.86
C CYS A 6 -8.20 3.80 4.49
N ILE A 7 -7.19 3.15 3.91
CA ILE A 7 -6.75 3.42 2.53
C ILE A 7 -7.47 2.47 1.56
N PRO A 8 -8.50 2.93 0.83
CA PRO A 8 -9.33 2.04 0.01
C PRO A 8 -8.58 1.62 -1.25
N ALA A 9 -8.84 0.40 -1.73
CA ALA A 9 -8.17 -0.22 -2.87
C ALA A 9 -8.16 0.69 -4.12
N ALA A 10 -9.19 1.51 -4.31
CA ALA A 10 -9.29 2.39 -5.47
C ALA A 10 -8.33 3.60 -5.44
N GLN A 11 -7.78 4.01 -4.29
CA GLN A 11 -6.65 4.98 -4.29
C GLN A 11 -5.32 4.35 -4.71
N ARG A 12 -5.25 3.01 -4.74
CA ARG A 12 -4.02 2.24 -5.01
C ARG A 12 -3.86 1.88 -6.49
N ALA A 13 -4.93 2.01 -7.28
CA ALA A 13 -4.85 1.93 -8.72
C ALA A 13 -4.05 3.13 -9.24
N ASP A 14 -3.14 2.87 -10.17
CA ASP A 14 -2.51 3.92 -10.95
C ASP A 14 -3.60 4.87 -11.46
N ALA A 15 -3.37 6.18 -11.36
CA ALA A 15 -4.37 7.24 -11.58
C ALA A 15 -4.89 7.30 -13.03
N ALA A 16 -5.47 6.22 -13.50
CA ALA A 16 -6.00 6.01 -14.84
C ALA A 16 -7.51 6.20 -14.82
N ALA A 17 -8.02 6.82 -15.88
CA ALA A 17 -9.45 7.14 -16.01
C ALA A 17 -10.36 5.90 -16.03
N GLU A 18 -9.83 4.73 -16.38
CA GLU A 18 -10.57 3.46 -16.40
C GLU A 18 -11.12 3.03 -15.02
N PHE A 19 -10.55 3.57 -13.93
CA PHE A 19 -11.00 3.27 -12.57
C PHE A 19 -11.97 4.33 -12.01
N ASP A 20 -12.39 5.31 -12.80
CA ASP A 20 -13.29 6.38 -12.34
C ASP A 20 -14.68 5.88 -11.92
N ASP A 21 -15.19 4.81 -12.56
CA ASP A 21 -16.45 4.18 -12.14
C ASP A 21 -16.31 3.54 -10.75
N LEU A 22 -15.25 2.74 -10.54
CA LEU A 22 -14.99 2.10 -9.24
C LEU A 22 -14.74 3.13 -8.13
N LEU A 23 -14.05 4.22 -8.44
CA LEU A 23 -13.84 5.32 -7.50
C LEU A 23 -15.17 5.96 -7.09
N ARG A 24 -16.10 6.13 -8.04
CA ARG A 24 -17.44 6.67 -7.75
C ARG A 24 -18.28 5.76 -6.88
N ASP A 25 -18.19 4.45 -7.07
CA ASP A 25 -18.91 3.47 -6.25
C ASP A 25 -18.44 3.46 -4.79
N ILE A 26 -17.13 3.64 -4.56
CA ILE A 26 -16.54 3.56 -3.21
C ILE A 26 -16.57 4.92 -2.49
N PHE A 27 -16.27 6.02 -3.19
CA PHE A 27 -16.08 7.35 -2.59
C PHE A 27 -17.18 8.36 -2.95
N GLY A 28 -18.13 7.97 -3.79
CA GLY A 28 -19.25 8.79 -4.22
C GLY A 28 -19.03 9.48 -5.57
N PRO A 29 -20.08 10.14 -6.11
CA PRO A 29 -20.16 10.53 -7.52
C PRO A 29 -19.15 11.59 -7.98
N ARG A 30 -18.44 12.25 -7.05
CA ARG A 30 -17.41 13.26 -7.33
C ARG A 30 -15.99 12.68 -7.36
N ALA A 31 -15.83 11.39 -7.07
CA ALA A 31 -14.54 10.75 -7.05
C ALA A 31 -14.06 10.41 -8.47
N SER A 32 -12.78 10.63 -8.72
CA SER A 32 -12.10 10.35 -9.98
C SER A 32 -10.61 10.17 -9.75
N HIS A 33 -9.90 9.63 -10.73
CA HIS A 33 -8.47 9.44 -10.72
C HIS A 33 -7.70 10.76 -10.49
N ARG A 34 -8.28 11.92 -10.83
CA ARG A 34 -7.64 13.23 -10.59
C ARG A 34 -7.78 13.70 -9.15
N THR A 35 -8.82 13.27 -8.46
CA THR A 35 -9.13 13.70 -7.09
C THR A 35 -8.59 12.72 -6.05
N HIS A 36 -8.61 11.42 -6.38
CA HIS A 36 -8.26 10.33 -5.47
C HIS A 36 -7.08 9.49 -5.95
N GLY A 37 -6.63 9.65 -7.20
CA GLY A 37 -5.44 8.97 -7.69
C GLY A 37 -4.17 9.56 -7.08
N VAL A 38 -3.30 8.68 -6.57
CA VAL A 38 -2.04 9.10 -5.95
C VAL A 38 -0.93 9.13 -6.99
N THR A 39 -0.53 10.34 -7.40
CA THR A 39 0.56 10.59 -8.35
C THR A 39 1.89 10.93 -7.67
N ASP A 40 1.85 11.33 -6.40
CA ASP A 40 3.05 11.63 -5.62
C ASP A 40 3.89 10.35 -5.38
N PRO A 41 5.18 10.34 -5.76
CA PRO A 41 6.03 9.14 -5.66
C PRO A 41 6.14 8.59 -4.24
N HIS A 42 6.29 9.46 -3.25
CA HIS A 42 6.45 9.06 -1.85
C HIS A 42 5.15 8.46 -1.29
N ARG A 43 4.01 9.11 -1.55
CA ARG A 43 2.71 8.58 -1.16
C ARG A 43 2.39 7.28 -1.88
N ARG A 44 2.77 7.11 -3.15
CA ARG A 44 2.63 5.85 -3.89
C ARG A 44 3.48 4.73 -3.30
N GLN A 45 4.68 5.05 -2.81
CA GLN A 45 5.53 4.08 -2.12
C GLN A 45 4.93 3.63 -0.78
N LEU A 46 4.35 4.55 -0.01
CA LEU A 46 3.61 4.21 1.22
C LEU A 46 2.41 3.28 0.95
N LEU A 47 1.66 3.55 -0.13
CA LEU A 47 0.56 2.68 -0.54
C LEU A 47 1.04 1.26 -0.90
N ARG A 48 2.15 1.15 -1.62
CA ARG A 48 2.76 -0.14 -1.97
C ARG A 48 3.22 -0.91 -0.73
N ALA A 49 3.94 -0.24 0.18
CA ALA A 49 4.35 -0.82 1.45
C ALA A 49 3.15 -1.35 2.27
N GLY A 50 2.04 -0.61 2.29
CA GLY A 50 0.80 -1.05 2.93
C GLY A 50 0.17 -2.26 2.24
N MET A 51 0.22 -2.33 0.91
CA MET A 51 -0.27 -3.49 0.17
C MET A 51 0.57 -4.74 0.46
N ASP A 52 1.89 -4.62 0.40
CA ASP A 52 2.79 -5.75 0.65
C ASP A 52 2.61 -6.30 2.08
N ALA A 53 2.42 -5.41 3.06
CA ALA A 53 2.14 -5.79 4.43
C ALA A 53 0.76 -6.47 4.61
N LEU A 54 -0.29 -5.98 3.95
CA LEU A 54 -1.61 -6.62 3.97
C LEU A 54 -1.60 -7.99 3.28
N VAL A 55 -0.86 -8.12 2.17
CA VAL A 55 -0.66 -9.39 1.49
C VAL A 55 0.10 -10.36 2.40
N ALA A 56 1.15 -9.90 3.08
CA ALA A 56 1.89 -10.72 4.03
C ALA A 56 0.99 -11.26 5.15
N ARG A 57 0.13 -10.41 5.69
CA ARG A 57 -0.87 -10.82 6.68
C ARG A 57 -1.91 -11.80 6.13
N LEU A 58 -2.39 -11.60 4.90
CA LEU A 58 -3.37 -12.51 4.27
C LEU A 58 -2.82 -13.94 4.11
N TYR A 59 -1.51 -14.06 3.94
CA TYR A 59 -0.81 -15.34 3.83
C TYR A 59 -0.18 -15.81 5.15
N ASP A 60 -0.52 -15.16 6.28
CA ASP A 60 -0.03 -15.49 7.63
C ASP A 60 1.51 -15.59 7.73
N LEU A 61 2.24 -14.74 6.98
CA LEU A 61 3.71 -14.74 7.03
C LEU A 61 4.21 -14.22 8.37
N THR A 62 5.27 -14.82 8.88
CA THR A 62 6.02 -14.27 10.01
C THR A 62 6.93 -13.12 9.57
N GLU A 63 7.36 -12.26 10.51
CA GLU A 63 8.30 -11.17 10.21
C GLU A 63 9.62 -11.69 9.60
N ALA A 64 10.11 -12.85 10.05
CA ALA A 64 11.33 -13.46 9.55
C ALA A 64 11.19 -13.89 8.08
N GLU A 65 10.06 -14.52 7.74
CA GLU A 65 9.77 -14.93 6.36
C GLU A 65 9.56 -13.72 5.46
N PHE A 66 8.84 -12.71 5.95
CA PHE A 66 8.64 -11.48 5.19
C PHE A 66 9.96 -10.75 4.93
N THR A 67 10.85 -10.68 5.93
CA THR A 67 12.21 -10.13 5.77
C THR A 67 13.03 -10.93 4.76
N HIS A 68 12.93 -12.25 4.78
CA HIS A 68 13.60 -13.12 3.81
C HIS A 68 13.11 -12.84 2.37
N ILE A 69 11.81 -12.66 2.17
CA ILE A 69 11.23 -12.30 0.87
C ILE A 69 11.73 -10.92 0.42
N LEU A 70 11.73 -9.91 1.29
CA LEU A 70 12.24 -8.57 0.95
C LEU A 70 13.74 -8.60 0.58
N ALA A 71 14.50 -9.52 1.16
CA ALA A 71 15.92 -9.71 0.84
C ALA A 71 16.12 -10.33 -0.55
N ALA A 72 15.17 -11.11 -1.07
CA ALA A 72 15.23 -11.72 -2.40
C ALA A 72 15.19 -10.71 -3.57
N PHE A 73 14.86 -9.44 -3.30
CA PHE A 73 14.80 -8.37 -4.29
C PHE A 73 16.01 -7.40 -4.16
N PRO A 74 17.17 -7.69 -4.75
CA PRO A 74 18.39 -6.89 -4.57
C PRO A 74 18.31 -5.49 -5.19
N LEU A 75 17.48 -5.30 -6.21
CA LEU A 75 17.34 -4.03 -6.94
C LEU A 75 16.44 -3.00 -6.24
N VAL A 76 15.69 -3.43 -5.22
CA VAL A 76 14.80 -2.53 -4.47
C VAL A 76 15.62 -1.76 -3.45
N ASP A 77 15.42 -0.44 -3.42
CA ASP A 77 16.11 0.46 -2.50
C ASP A 77 15.94 0.02 -1.03
N PRO A 78 17.02 0.01 -0.21
CA PRO A 78 16.96 -0.41 1.18
C PRO A 78 15.94 0.35 2.03
N ALA A 79 15.74 1.65 1.79
CA ALA A 79 14.75 2.44 2.50
C ALA A 79 13.31 1.99 2.18
N THR A 80 13.05 1.50 0.96
CA THR A 80 11.76 0.91 0.59
C THR A 80 11.49 -0.38 1.37
N LYS A 81 12.50 -1.23 1.52
CA LYS A 81 12.40 -2.48 2.31
C LYS A 81 12.13 -2.16 3.77
N GLN A 82 12.86 -1.20 4.33
CA GLN A 82 12.68 -0.77 5.70
C GLN A 82 11.29 -0.15 5.94
N LEU A 83 10.80 0.69 5.01
CA LEU A 83 9.47 1.27 5.07
C LEU A 83 8.37 0.19 5.07
N THR A 84 8.53 -0.83 4.23
CA THR A 84 7.60 -1.95 4.12
C THR A 84 7.58 -2.78 5.39
N LEU A 85 8.74 -3.10 5.96
CA LEU A 85 8.84 -3.83 7.23
C LEU A 85 8.23 -3.05 8.41
N THR A 86 8.47 -1.75 8.49
CA THR A 86 7.88 -0.89 9.52
C THR A 86 6.35 -0.82 9.39
N THR A 87 5.85 -0.73 8.15
CA THR A 87 4.41 -0.72 7.87
C THR A 87 3.77 -2.04 8.28
N TYR A 88 4.43 -3.17 7.99
CA TYR A 88 4.01 -4.50 8.44
C TYR A 88 3.88 -4.59 9.96
N ARG A 89 4.91 -4.18 10.71
CA ARG A 89 4.87 -4.17 12.19
C ARG A 89 3.72 -3.32 12.75
N THR A 90 3.42 -2.21 12.08
CA THR A 90 2.31 -1.31 12.47
C THR A 90 0.94 -1.99 12.28
N ILE A 91 0.75 -2.75 11.19
CA ILE A 91 -0.50 -3.48 10.91
C ILE A 91 -0.69 -4.66 11.86
N GLU A 92 0.39 -5.33 12.23
CA GLU A 92 0.37 -6.44 13.20
C GLU A 92 0.18 -5.96 14.65
N GLY A 93 0.14 -4.65 14.89
CA GLY A 93 -0.04 -4.07 16.22
C GLY A 93 1.19 -4.19 17.13
N GLN A 94 2.38 -4.35 16.55
CA GLN A 94 3.66 -4.42 17.27
C GLN A 94 4.39 -3.06 17.34
N ALA A 95 3.67 -1.95 17.09
CA ALA A 95 4.20 -0.59 17.05
C ALA A 95 3.87 0.21 18.32
#